data_AF-A0A9X4SAB0-F1
#
_entry.id   AF-A0A9X4SAB0-F1
#
_cell.length_a   1.000
_cell.length_b   1.000
_cell.length_c   1.000
_cell.angle_alpha   90.00
_cell.angle_beta   90.00
_cell.angle_gamma   90.00
#
_symmetry.space_group_name_H-M   'P 1'
#
loop_
_entity.id
_entity.type
_entity.pdbx_description
1 polymer ?
#
loop_
_entity_poly.entity_id
_entity_poly.type
_entity_poly.pdbx_seq_one_letter_code
_entity_poly.pdbx_strand_id
1 'polypeptide(L)'
;MKHPLRRFGSFSLSFPGVVHTFPAVLLAAALLGAAPARADVALRGAAELTHDLQSAPPCCVIDARSEDSQREHPLAEALRYRPGLQIVPTAAIVVVADRDQEALRIAAVLLKAHPGKTIYAVKGGVAAWETVLKSQSTTPSSQAPGARPGISFVIPHNTCETGTPLQILQGKPKP
;
A
#
# COMPACT_ATOMS: atom_id res chain seq x y z
N MET A 1 -26.72 -67.83 -8.73
CA MET A 1 -26.40 -69.05 -9.52
C MET A 1 -25.03 -68.87 -10.17
N LYS A 2 -24.10 -69.79 -9.88
CA LYS A 2 -22.98 -70.32 -10.69
C LYS A 2 -22.03 -69.35 -11.44
N HIS A 3 -20.79 -69.28 -10.93
CA HIS A 3 -19.49 -69.18 -11.66
C HIS A 3 -19.39 -70.16 -12.86
N PRO A 4 -18.51 -69.98 -13.89
CA PRO A 4 -17.04 -69.94 -13.66
C PRO A 4 -16.09 -69.22 -14.65
N LEU A 5 -14.89 -69.03 -14.10
CA LEU A 5 -13.52 -68.93 -14.66
C LEU A 5 -13.29 -69.18 -16.16
N ARG A 6 -12.35 -68.40 -16.74
CA ARG A 6 -11.22 -68.95 -17.52
C ARG A 6 -9.89 -68.26 -17.21
N ARG A 7 -8.92 -69.09 -16.80
CA ARG A 7 -7.47 -68.87 -16.74
C ARG A 7 -6.88 -68.78 -18.16
N PHE A 8 -5.89 -67.92 -18.34
CA PHE A 8 -4.66 -68.09 -19.15
C PHE A 8 -3.79 -66.89 -18.76
N GLY A 9 -2.49 -66.93 -18.49
CA GLY A 9 -1.46 -67.94 -18.41
C GLY A 9 -0.21 -67.16 -17.97
N SER A 10 0.52 -67.68 -17.00
CA SER A 10 1.79 -67.11 -16.56
C SER A 10 2.81 -67.14 -17.70
N PHE A 11 3.43 -66.00 -18.00
CA PHE A 11 4.76 -65.97 -18.60
C PHE A 11 5.68 -65.23 -17.65
N SER A 12 6.54 -66.00 -17.00
CA SER A 12 7.67 -65.51 -16.23
C SER A 12 8.88 -65.52 -17.16
N LEU A 13 9.49 -64.36 -17.38
CA LEU A 13 10.86 -64.26 -17.89
C LEU A 13 11.61 -63.32 -16.96
N SER A 14 12.41 -63.93 -16.10
CA SER A 14 13.45 -63.31 -15.31
C SER A 14 14.64 -63.00 -16.21
N PHE A 15 15.16 -61.78 -16.19
CA PHE A 15 16.59 -61.52 -16.44
C PHE A 15 17.09 -60.44 -15.46
N PRO A 16 18.31 -60.60 -14.91
CA PRO A 16 18.82 -59.77 -13.83
C PRO A 16 19.61 -58.57 -14.36
N GLY A 17 19.56 -57.49 -13.58
CA GLY A 17 20.66 -56.55 -13.33
C GLY A 17 21.27 -55.79 -14.51
N VAL A 18 21.14 -54.46 -14.50
CA VAL A 18 22.28 -53.53 -14.47
C VAL A 18 21.80 -52.22 -13.84
N VAL A 19 22.42 -51.87 -12.72
CA VAL A 19 22.39 -50.56 -12.07
C VAL A 19 23.05 -49.53 -12.99
N HIS A 20 22.32 -48.49 -13.39
CA HIS A 20 22.89 -47.21 -13.79
C HIS A 20 22.27 -46.10 -12.95
N THR A 21 23.16 -45.48 -12.20
CA THR A 21 23.03 -44.25 -11.42
C THR A 21 22.28 -43.14 -12.17
N PHE A 22 21.18 -42.65 -11.62
CA PHE A 22 20.59 -41.36 -11.98
C PHE A 22 20.48 -40.46 -10.75
N PRO A 23 21.55 -39.77 -10.31
CA PRO A 23 21.45 -38.73 -9.30
C PRO A 23 21.23 -37.39 -10.01
N ALA A 24 20.08 -37.16 -10.63
CA ALA A 24 19.90 -35.91 -11.39
C ALA A 24 18.45 -35.45 -11.62
N VAL A 25 17.45 -35.93 -10.88
CA VAL A 25 16.03 -35.54 -11.12
C VAL A 25 15.31 -35.12 -9.83
N LEU A 26 16.03 -34.51 -8.89
CA LEU A 26 15.44 -33.97 -7.64
C LEU A 26 15.79 -32.49 -7.42
N LEU A 27 16.02 -31.73 -8.51
CA LEU A 27 16.32 -30.29 -8.42
C LEU A 27 15.50 -29.44 -9.40
N ALA A 28 14.26 -29.84 -9.70
CA ALA A 28 13.37 -29.07 -10.59
C ALA A 28 12.02 -28.68 -9.95
N ALA A 29 11.80 -28.97 -8.65
CA ALA A 29 10.52 -28.77 -7.99
C ALA A 29 10.43 -27.51 -7.09
N ALA A 30 11.48 -26.68 -7.01
CA ALA A 30 11.57 -25.59 -6.03
C ALA A 30 11.23 -24.17 -6.56
N LEU A 31 10.79 -24.02 -7.82
CA LEU A 31 10.58 -22.69 -8.44
C LEU A 31 9.10 -22.30 -8.67
N LEU A 32 8.13 -23.14 -8.31
CA LEU A 32 6.71 -22.78 -8.41
C LEU A 32 6.18 -22.30 -7.06
N GLY A 33 6.10 -20.98 -6.86
CA GLY A 33 5.24 -20.45 -5.80
C GLY A 33 5.59 -19.11 -5.17
N ALA A 34 6.53 -18.33 -5.69
CA ALA A 34 6.58 -16.90 -5.35
C ALA A 34 5.48 -16.18 -6.14
N ALA A 35 4.22 -16.33 -5.72
CA ALA A 35 3.17 -15.44 -6.19
C ALA A 35 3.62 -14.01 -5.86
N PRO A 36 3.65 -13.08 -6.83
CA PRO A 36 3.93 -11.69 -6.50
C PRO A 36 2.85 -11.28 -5.51
N ALA A 37 3.24 -10.89 -4.30
CA ALA A 37 2.35 -10.23 -3.36
C ALA A 37 1.84 -8.97 -4.08
N ARG A 38 0.67 -9.07 -4.69
CA ARG A 38 -0.02 -7.91 -5.23
C ARG A 38 -0.32 -7.07 -3.99
N ALA A 39 0.31 -5.92 -3.89
CA ALA A 39 -0.14 -4.91 -2.96
C ALA A 39 -1.61 -4.68 -3.32
N ASP A 40 -2.53 -5.18 -2.51
CA ASP A 40 -3.95 -4.93 -2.73
C ASP A 40 -4.30 -3.62 -2.05
N VAL A 41 -5.10 -2.81 -2.73
CA VAL A 41 -5.64 -1.58 -2.14
C VAL A 41 -6.61 -1.97 -1.04
N ALA A 42 -6.33 -1.50 0.18
CA ALA A 42 -7.15 -1.77 1.34
C ALA A 42 -8.23 -0.70 1.52
N LEU A 43 -9.50 -1.11 1.46
CA LEU A 43 -10.61 -0.30 1.96
C LEU A 43 -10.63 -0.41 3.50
N ARG A 44 -10.53 0.72 4.20
CA ARG A 44 -10.42 0.80 5.66
C ARG A 44 -11.45 1.77 6.23
N GLY A 45 -12.20 1.33 7.24
CA GLY A 45 -13.06 2.21 8.02
C GLY A 45 -12.27 3.04 9.02
N ALA A 46 -12.96 3.90 9.75
CA ALA A 46 -12.31 4.83 10.69
C ALA A 46 -11.51 4.10 11.78
N ALA A 47 -12.03 3.00 12.33
CA ALA A 47 -11.36 2.25 13.39
C ALA A 47 -10.09 1.57 12.89
N GLU A 48 -10.18 0.84 11.76
CA GLU A 48 -9.01 0.16 11.20
C GLU A 48 -7.97 1.18 10.73
N LEU A 49 -8.39 2.26 10.07
CA LEU A 49 -7.48 3.29 9.60
C LEU A 49 -6.82 4.05 10.76
N THR A 50 -7.54 4.28 11.86
CA THR A 50 -6.95 4.88 13.07
C THR A 50 -5.83 4.00 13.60
N HIS A 51 -6.07 2.69 13.71
CA HIS A 51 -5.06 1.72 14.15
C HIS A 51 -3.86 1.65 13.21
N ASP A 52 -4.10 1.52 11.90
CA ASP A 52 -3.07 1.41 10.87
C ASP A 52 -2.16 2.65 10.80
N LEU A 53 -2.66 3.82 11.25
CA LEU A 53 -1.91 5.09 11.28
C LEU A 53 -1.31 5.43 12.65
N GLN A 54 -1.40 4.56 13.65
CA GLN A 54 -0.84 4.82 15.00
C GLN A 54 0.68 4.94 15.00
N SER A 55 1.36 4.13 14.18
CA SER A 55 2.83 4.07 14.17
C SER A 55 3.48 5.20 13.38
N ALA A 56 2.77 5.73 12.37
CA ALA A 56 3.25 6.83 11.55
C ALA A 56 2.07 7.55 10.87
N PRO A 57 2.06 8.89 10.85
CA PRO A 57 1.07 9.63 10.08
C PRO A 57 1.22 9.34 8.58
N PRO A 58 0.15 9.50 7.79
CA PRO A 58 0.26 9.42 6.34
C PRO A 58 1.12 10.56 5.81
N CYS A 59 1.82 10.35 4.70
CA CYS A 59 2.58 11.42 4.07
C CYS A 59 1.67 12.40 3.33
N CYS A 60 0.55 11.91 2.80
CA CYS A 60 -0.47 12.73 2.19
C CYS A 60 -1.86 12.11 2.28
N VAL A 61 -2.84 13.00 2.35
CA VAL A 61 -4.25 12.71 2.12
C VAL A 61 -4.62 13.22 0.74
N ILE A 62 -5.22 12.38 -0.08
CA ILE A 62 -5.72 12.71 -1.40
C ILE A 62 -7.23 12.91 -1.31
N ASP A 63 -7.69 14.14 -1.52
CA ASP A 63 -9.09 14.46 -1.67
C ASP A 63 -9.52 14.10 -3.10
N ALA A 64 -10.17 12.96 -3.22
CA ALA A 64 -10.65 12.34 -4.45
C ALA A 64 -12.16 12.47 -4.63
N ARG A 65 -12.81 13.36 -3.88
CA ARG A 65 -14.22 13.71 -4.06
C ARG A 65 -14.46 14.45 -5.37
N SER A 66 -15.72 14.65 -5.71
CA SER A 66 -16.14 15.49 -6.83
C SER A 66 -15.57 16.91 -6.69
N GLU A 67 -15.37 17.59 -7.82
CA GLU A 67 -14.83 18.96 -7.82
C GLU A 67 -15.69 19.92 -7.01
N ASP A 68 -17.01 19.73 -7.02
CA ASP A 68 -17.94 20.54 -6.22
C ASP A 68 -17.76 20.27 -4.72
N SER A 69 -17.69 19.01 -4.30
CA SER A 69 -17.44 18.67 -2.89
C SER A 69 -16.07 19.18 -2.40
N GLN A 70 -15.05 19.12 -3.25
CA GLN A 70 -13.72 19.66 -2.98
C GLN A 70 -13.76 21.19 -2.83
N ARG A 71 -14.58 21.89 -3.62
CA ARG A 71 -14.70 23.36 -3.59
C ARG A 71 -15.56 23.87 -2.43
N GLU A 72 -16.69 23.23 -2.17
CA GLU A 72 -17.64 23.66 -1.14
C GLU A 72 -17.07 23.44 0.27
N HIS A 73 -16.43 22.29 0.48
CA HIS A 73 -15.88 21.92 1.78
C HIS A 73 -14.49 21.32 1.62
N PRO A 74 -13.45 22.13 1.33
CA PRO A 74 -12.09 21.64 1.14
C PRO A 74 -11.61 20.87 2.39
N LEU A 75 -11.03 19.69 2.19
CA LEU A 75 -10.35 19.00 3.28
C LEU A 75 -9.05 19.73 3.60
N ALA A 76 -8.94 20.21 4.84
CA ALA A 76 -7.71 20.82 5.31
C ALA A 76 -6.55 19.85 5.13
N GLU A 77 -5.41 20.37 4.65
CA GLU A 77 -4.18 19.62 4.50
C GLU A 77 -4.24 18.42 3.53
N ALA A 78 -5.29 18.32 2.69
CA ALA A 78 -5.39 17.30 1.64
C ALA A 78 -4.99 17.84 0.27
N LEU A 79 -4.36 16.98 -0.53
CA LEU A 79 -4.06 17.24 -1.93
C LEU A 79 -5.27 16.94 -2.81
N ARG A 80 -5.66 17.90 -3.64
CA ARG A 80 -6.76 17.72 -4.59
C ARG A 80 -6.36 16.70 -5.67
N TYR A 81 -7.13 15.62 -5.78
CA TYR A 81 -6.94 14.66 -6.86
C TYR A 81 -7.24 15.29 -8.21
N ARG A 82 -6.36 15.06 -9.16
CA ARG A 82 -6.50 15.42 -10.58
C ARG A 82 -5.77 14.38 -11.42
N PRO A 83 -6.24 14.06 -12.64
CA PRO A 83 -5.46 13.25 -13.56
C PRO A 83 -4.05 13.84 -13.73
N GLY A 84 -3.03 12.99 -13.60
CA GLY A 84 -1.64 13.43 -13.68
C GLY A 84 -1.08 14.07 -12.40
N LEU A 85 -1.78 13.97 -11.26
CA LEU A 85 -1.22 14.33 -9.95
C LEU A 85 0.12 13.61 -9.73
N GLN A 86 1.18 14.37 -9.49
CA GLN A 86 2.52 13.85 -9.19
C GLN A 86 2.81 14.01 -7.70
N ILE A 87 3.08 12.87 -7.05
CA ILE A 87 3.45 12.83 -5.63
C ILE A 87 4.70 11.99 -5.43
N VAL A 88 5.47 12.30 -4.38
CA VAL A 88 6.62 11.50 -3.94
C VAL A 88 6.32 10.97 -2.53
N PRO A 89 5.64 9.83 -2.41
CA PRO A 89 5.19 9.33 -1.12
C PRO A 89 6.36 8.83 -0.26
N THR A 90 6.52 9.43 0.91
CA THR A 90 7.52 9.05 1.92
C THR A 90 6.95 8.10 2.98
N ALA A 91 5.62 8.05 3.13
CA ALA A 91 4.87 7.16 4.03
C ALA A 91 3.58 6.67 3.37
N ALA A 92 2.57 6.29 4.16
CA ALA A 92 1.28 5.85 3.64
C ALA A 92 0.51 6.98 2.96
N ILE A 93 -0.21 6.66 1.88
CA ILE A 93 -1.15 7.56 1.21
C ILE A 93 -2.58 7.21 1.66
N VAL A 94 -3.39 8.22 1.97
CA VAL A 94 -4.81 8.04 2.28
C VAL A 94 -5.66 8.65 1.16
N VAL A 95 -6.66 7.93 0.66
CA VAL A 95 -7.56 8.40 -0.41
C VAL A 95 -8.99 8.51 0.12
N VAL A 96 -9.53 9.73 0.10
CA VAL A 96 -10.89 10.06 0.55
C VAL A 96 -11.75 10.42 -0.66
N ALA A 97 -12.86 9.73 -0.89
CA ALA A 97 -13.78 10.04 -1.99
C ALA A 97 -15.24 10.01 -1.53
N ASP A 98 -16.16 10.47 -2.39
CA ASP A 98 -17.60 10.50 -2.09
C ASP A 98 -18.20 9.07 -2.01
N ARG A 99 -17.56 8.10 -2.67
CA ARG A 99 -18.01 6.70 -2.73
C ARG A 99 -16.83 5.76 -2.52
N ASP A 100 -17.05 4.67 -1.78
CA ASP A 100 -16.03 3.63 -1.50
C ASP A 100 -15.38 3.09 -2.79
N GLN A 101 -16.18 2.83 -3.83
CA GLN A 101 -15.68 2.36 -5.14
C GLN A 101 -14.76 3.37 -5.82
N GLU A 102 -15.04 4.65 -5.68
CA GLU A 102 -14.22 5.72 -6.28
C GLU A 102 -12.88 5.83 -5.56
N ALA A 103 -12.90 5.75 -4.23
CA ALA A 103 -11.69 5.72 -3.40
C ALA A 103 -10.81 4.51 -3.77
N LEU A 104 -11.39 3.32 -3.91
CA LEU A 104 -10.69 2.11 -4.35
C LEU A 104 -10.09 2.26 -5.75
N ARG A 105 -10.86 2.80 -6.70
CA ARG A 105 -10.42 3.01 -8.09
C ARG A 105 -9.19 3.93 -8.14
N ILE A 106 -9.24 5.06 -7.43
CA ILE A 106 -8.15 6.04 -7.42
C ILE A 106 -6.94 5.51 -6.65
N ALA A 107 -7.15 4.85 -5.52
CA ALA A 107 -6.06 4.19 -4.80
C ALA A 107 -5.37 3.11 -5.66
N ALA A 108 -6.11 2.38 -6.51
CA ALA A 108 -5.50 1.41 -7.44
C ALA A 108 -4.68 2.08 -8.55
N VAL A 109 -5.06 3.28 -8.98
CA VAL A 109 -4.25 4.08 -9.91
C VAL A 109 -2.96 4.55 -9.24
N LEU A 110 -3.05 5.09 -8.02
CA LEU A 110 -1.89 5.55 -7.26
C LEU A 110 -0.94 4.39 -6.92
N LEU A 111 -1.49 3.21 -6.64
CA LEU A 111 -0.67 2.03 -6.34
C LEU A 111 0.15 1.60 -7.56
N LYS A 112 -0.44 1.65 -8.77
CA LYS A 112 0.29 1.37 -10.00
C LYS A 112 1.40 2.39 -10.26
N ALA A 113 1.17 3.66 -9.91
CA ALA A 113 2.16 4.73 -10.03
C ALA A 113 3.27 4.64 -8.97
N HIS A 114 2.97 4.08 -7.80
CA HIS A 114 3.88 4.01 -6.65
C HIS A 114 3.94 2.58 -6.07
N PRO A 115 4.52 1.62 -6.80
CA PRO A 115 4.61 0.24 -6.35
C PRO A 115 5.41 0.14 -5.03
N GLY A 116 4.93 -0.72 -4.12
CA GLY A 116 5.56 -0.93 -2.81
C GLY A 116 5.20 0.11 -1.74
N LYS A 117 4.34 1.09 -2.06
CA LYS A 117 3.81 2.04 -1.07
C LYS A 117 2.47 1.57 -0.52
N THR A 118 2.23 1.87 0.75
CA THR A 118 0.96 1.60 1.41
C THR A 118 -0.06 2.67 1.01
N ILE A 119 -1.22 2.22 0.53
CA ILE A 119 -2.31 3.11 0.11
C ILE A 119 -3.61 2.61 0.72
N TYR A 120 -4.27 3.49 1.49
CA TYR A 120 -5.55 3.22 2.12
C TYR A 120 -6.66 3.98 1.39
N ALA A 121 -7.70 3.26 0.98
CA ALA A 121 -8.96 3.87 0.57
C ALA A 121 -9.87 4.00 1.81
N VAL A 122 -10.42 5.19 2.04
CA VAL A 122 -11.27 5.43 3.21
C VAL A 122 -12.70 4.98 2.96
N LYS A 123 -13.14 3.98 3.72
CA LYS A 123 -14.52 3.53 3.77
C LYS A 123 -15.40 4.56 4.46
N GLY A 124 -16.46 5.01 3.80
CA GLY A 124 -17.36 6.04 4.35
C GLY A 124 -16.86 7.48 4.16
N GLY A 125 -15.82 7.67 3.35
CA GLY A 125 -15.38 9.00 2.88
C GLY A 125 -14.99 9.97 4.00
N VAL A 126 -15.44 11.22 3.86
CA VAL A 126 -15.03 12.33 4.74
C VAL A 126 -15.41 12.12 6.19
N ALA A 127 -16.62 11.63 6.47
CA ALA A 127 -17.08 11.43 7.84
C ALA A 127 -16.19 10.43 8.61
N ALA A 128 -15.75 9.36 7.93
CA ALA A 128 -14.80 8.42 8.50
C ALA A 128 -13.41 9.05 8.68
N TRP A 129 -12.94 9.81 7.69
CA TRP A 129 -11.65 10.52 7.79
C TRP A 129 -11.61 11.53 8.95
N GLU A 130 -12.67 12.32 9.15
CA GLU A 130 -12.78 13.24 10.28
C GLU A 130 -12.77 12.52 11.63
N THR A 131 -13.32 11.32 11.69
CA THR A 131 -13.28 10.49 12.90
C THR A 131 -11.84 10.05 13.23
N VAL A 132 -11.05 9.72 12.20
CA VAL A 132 -9.62 9.42 12.36
C VAL A 132 -8.87 10.66 12.87
N LEU A 133 -9.10 11.83 12.26
CA LEU A 133 -8.46 13.09 12.68
C LEU A 133 -8.75 13.44 14.14
N LYS A 134 -10.02 13.33 14.55
CA LYS A 134 -10.44 13.58 15.95
C LYS A 134 -9.69 12.64 16.91
N SER A 135 -9.53 11.37 16.55
CA SER A 135 -8.84 10.37 17.37
C SER A 135 -7.33 10.61 17.48
N GLN A 136 -6.70 11.26 16.49
CA GLN A 136 -5.27 11.59 16.54
C GLN A 136 -4.98 12.89 17.30
N SER A 137 -5.90 13.86 17.25
CA SER A 137 -5.75 15.18 17.89
C SER A 137 -5.65 15.14 19.43
N THR A 138 -6.02 14.04 20.06
CA THR A 138 -5.87 13.81 21.51
C THR A 138 -4.46 13.38 21.93
N THR A 139 -3.52 13.21 20.99
CA THR A 139 -2.12 12.86 21.30
C THR A 139 -1.25 14.12 21.27
N PRO A 140 -0.61 14.53 22.38
CA PRO A 140 0.21 15.74 22.40
C PRO A 140 1.40 15.60 21.44
N SER A 141 1.49 16.51 20.46
CA SER A 141 2.62 16.62 19.54
C SER A 141 3.89 16.87 20.35
N SER A 142 4.78 15.89 20.36
CA SER A 142 6.03 15.97 21.11
C SER A 142 6.90 17.05 20.48
N GLN A 143 7.06 18.18 21.17
CA GLN A 143 8.02 19.21 20.79
C GLN A 143 9.40 18.56 20.67
N ALA A 144 10.03 18.69 19.50
CA ALA A 144 11.39 18.20 19.27
C ALA A 144 12.34 18.83 20.31
N PRO A 145 13.12 18.03 21.06
CA PRO A 145 14.07 18.56 22.04
C PRO A 145 15.07 19.51 21.35
N GLY A 146 15.06 20.79 21.73
CA GLY A 146 16.04 21.79 21.26
C GLY A 146 15.51 22.91 20.35
N ALA A 147 14.20 23.05 20.14
CA ALA A 147 13.65 24.20 19.40
C ALA A 147 13.96 25.53 20.13
N ARG A 148 14.77 26.39 19.51
CA ARG A 148 15.03 27.75 20.01
C ARG A 148 13.76 28.60 19.91
N PRO A 149 13.42 29.44 20.91
CA PRO A 149 12.29 30.34 20.81
C PRO A 149 12.54 31.34 19.67
N GLY A 150 11.64 31.39 18.67
CA GLY A 150 11.61 32.47 17.67
C GLY A 150 11.78 32.08 16.20
N ILE A 151 12.15 30.84 15.86
CA ILE A 151 12.11 30.34 14.46
C ILE A 151 11.47 28.96 14.45
N SER A 152 10.14 28.94 14.29
CA SER A 152 9.41 27.71 13.99
C SER A 152 9.20 27.67 12.47
N PHE A 153 10.06 26.92 11.77
CA PHE A 153 9.76 26.53 10.40
C PHE A 153 8.89 25.27 10.47
N VAL A 154 7.57 25.47 10.43
CA VAL A 154 6.62 24.37 10.33
C VAL A 154 6.49 24.02 8.85
N ILE A 155 7.07 22.89 8.44
CA ILE A 155 6.73 22.30 7.15
C ILE A 155 5.34 21.67 7.34
N PRO A 156 4.31 22.10 6.57
CA PRO A 156 3.02 21.44 6.61
C PRO A 156 3.19 19.93 6.35
N HIS A 157 2.46 19.10 7.08
CA HIS A 157 2.66 17.65 7.07
C HIS A 157 2.42 16.98 5.70
N ASN A 158 1.86 17.71 4.71
CA ASN A 158 1.38 17.16 3.44
C ASN A 158 2.14 17.68 2.19
N THR A 159 3.43 17.99 2.32
CA THR A 159 4.28 18.40 1.18
C THR A 159 4.68 17.23 0.26
N CYS A 160 3.71 16.44 -0.22
CA CYS A 160 3.98 15.31 -1.12
C CYS A 160 4.01 15.68 -2.60
N GLU A 161 3.48 16.85 -2.99
CA GLU A 161 3.54 17.29 -4.39
C GLU A 161 4.96 17.69 -4.81
N THR A 162 5.37 17.28 -6.00
CA THR A 162 6.61 17.74 -6.63
C THR A 162 6.45 19.12 -7.25
N GLY A 163 7.38 20.04 -6.96
CA GLY A 163 7.43 21.38 -7.53
C GLY A 163 8.71 22.13 -7.14
N THR A 164 8.88 23.35 -7.65
CA THR A 164 10.01 24.21 -7.29
C THR A 164 9.89 24.59 -5.80
N PRO A 165 10.94 24.38 -4.98
CA PRO A 165 10.88 24.71 -3.55
C PRO A 165 10.63 26.22 -3.36
N LEU A 166 9.77 26.57 -2.39
CA LEU A 166 9.44 27.95 -2.05
C LEU A 166 10.65 28.77 -1.60
N GLN A 167 11.70 28.11 -1.10
CA GLN A 167 12.91 28.77 -0.65
C GLN A 167 14.14 27.91 -0.95
N ILE A 168 15.10 28.48 -1.68
CA ILE A 168 16.42 27.89 -1.92
C ILE A 168 17.39 28.58 -0.95
N LEU A 169 17.82 27.86 0.09
CA LEU A 169 18.82 28.36 1.03
C LEU A 169 20.20 28.25 0.39
N GLN A 170 20.80 29.39 0.02
CA GLN A 170 22.19 29.43 -0.42
C GLN A 170 23.11 29.39 0.80
N GLY A 171 23.66 28.21 1.09
CA GLY A 171 24.76 28.08 2.04
C GLY A 171 26.03 28.69 1.45
N LYS A 172 26.58 29.74 2.07
CA LYS A 172 27.95 30.18 1.78
C LYS A 172 28.91 29.05 2.21
N PRO A 173 29.82 28.58 1.35
CA PRO A 173 30.90 27.69 1.78
C PRO A 173 31.68 28.38 2.91
N LYS A 174 31.93 27.66 4.00
CA LYS A 174 32.77 28.15 5.09
C LYS A 174 34.23 28.13 4.62
N PRO A 175 34.99 29.24 4.77
CA PRO A 175 36.42 29.27 4.46
C PRO A 175 37.23 28.38 5.41
#